data_AF-A0AA85JCD1-F1
#
_entry.id   AF-A0AA85JCD1-F1
#
_cell.length_a   1.000
_cell.length_b   1.000
_cell.length_c   1.000
_cell.angle_alpha   90.00
_cell.angle_beta   90.00
_cell.angle_gamma   90.00
#
_symmetry.space_group_name_H-M   'P 1'
#
loop_
_entity.id
_entity.type
_entity.pdbx_description
1 polymer ?
#
loop_
_entity_poly.entity_id
_entity_poly.type
_entity_poly.pdbx_seq_one_letter_code
_entity_poly.pdbx_strand_id
1 'polypeptide(L)'
;MKFAEKLNAHLTPEWRTQYIDYDELKEHLYKYTQVLESLPCLTEEETKAYLDECDEEFFRLCQNALRKIEVFFSEKIAEANRKFTTLVDELENYVESTQHKSSAWMVGSRSSISRKLTESFVREADKFRPSVRENGSVITPTQSKLSKIQLEENSELRRRQSRSKSSDKTKYDALNFNKRKKTFRKLHDLKLAFSEFYLSLVLLQNYQSLNFTGFRKILKKHDKLLRRNTGLIWRQQVVECAHFNTSREVDDLITEVENIFTEKLEQGDRQKAMKRLRVPPLTEKFNPRNLFLFGLYVGIFLAQFTVIVLTGIFLRPLPPYYLPAIRLFRGTFLLIFFLCLFGVNTYGWRSSGVNNVLIFELDPRTHLDHFELLQLQYTIDFSSNVYNSSVNLNLQDMAHLL
;
A
#
# COMPACT_ATOMS: atom_id res chain seq x y z
N MET A 1 12.02 28.15 17.29
CA MET A 1 11.73 27.97 15.85
C MET A 1 11.68 26.49 15.51
N LYS A 2 12.79 25.75 15.59
CA LYS A 2 12.95 24.34 15.14
C LYS A 2 11.93 23.26 15.60
N PHE A 3 11.10 23.49 16.62
CA PHE A 3 10.15 22.45 17.06
C PHE A 3 8.82 22.47 16.32
N ALA A 4 8.25 23.65 16.02
CA ALA A 4 6.99 23.73 15.26
C ALA A 4 7.19 23.17 13.84
N GLU A 5 8.30 23.53 13.19
CA GLU A 5 8.75 22.97 11.91
C GLU A 5 8.93 21.45 11.99
N LYS A 6 9.62 20.96 13.03
CA LYS A 6 9.83 19.52 13.24
C LYS A 6 8.52 18.78 13.54
N LEU A 7 7.60 19.39 14.28
CA LEU A 7 6.28 18.83 14.57
C LEU A 7 5.53 18.68 13.24
N ASN A 8 5.38 19.77 12.49
CA ASN A 8 4.67 19.81 11.20
C ASN A 8 5.25 18.84 10.16
N ALA A 9 6.57 18.65 10.13
CA ALA A 9 7.22 17.70 9.22
C ALA A 9 6.99 16.22 9.57
N HIS A 10 6.63 15.91 10.82
CA HIS A 10 6.42 14.55 11.31
C HIS A 10 4.95 14.22 11.61
N LEU A 11 4.01 15.13 11.30
CA LEU A 11 2.59 14.86 11.44
C LEU A 11 2.13 13.86 10.38
N THR A 12 1.28 12.93 10.79
CA THR A 12 0.48 12.13 9.88
C THR A 12 -0.52 13.07 9.18
N PRO A 13 -0.45 13.26 7.84
CA PRO A 13 -1.28 14.23 7.12
C PRO A 13 -2.78 14.08 7.38
N GLU A 14 -3.25 12.85 7.50
CA GLU A 14 -4.65 12.49 7.75
C GLU A 14 -5.14 12.95 9.13
N TRP A 15 -4.25 13.10 10.10
CA TRP A 15 -4.60 13.40 11.49
C TRP A 15 -4.17 14.80 11.92
N ARG A 16 -3.72 15.64 10.99
CA ARG A 16 -3.12 16.96 11.27
C ARG A 16 -3.96 17.80 12.24
N THR A 17 -5.27 17.83 12.06
CA THR A 17 -6.21 18.62 12.88
C THR A 17 -6.41 18.09 14.30
N GLN A 18 -6.04 16.83 14.54
CA GLN A 18 -6.20 16.15 15.82
C GLN A 18 -5.02 16.37 16.77
N TYR A 19 -3.85 16.76 16.22
CA TYR A 19 -2.69 17.11 17.03
C TYR A 19 -2.90 18.40 17.83
N ILE A 20 -2.03 18.61 18.81
CA ILE A 20 -1.93 19.87 19.56
C ILE A 20 -1.65 21.04 18.61
N ASP A 21 -2.51 22.07 18.67
CA ASP A 21 -2.35 23.32 17.93
C ASP A 21 -1.27 24.19 18.58
N TYR A 22 -0.01 23.76 18.37
CA TYR A 22 1.15 24.35 19.04
C TYR A 22 1.37 25.82 18.68
N ASP A 23 1.06 26.20 17.45
CA ASP A 23 1.23 27.57 16.97
C ASP A 23 0.17 28.51 17.55
N GLU A 24 -1.10 28.10 17.63
CA GLU A 24 -2.17 28.86 18.28
C GLU A 24 -1.87 29.10 19.77
N LEU A 25 -1.53 28.04 20.52
CA LEU A 25 -1.16 28.18 21.93
C LEU A 25 0.05 29.09 22.12
N LYS A 26 0.98 29.10 21.16
CA LYS A 26 2.16 29.96 21.19
C LYS A 26 1.81 31.42 20.91
N GLU A 27 0.84 31.69 20.03
CA GLU A 27 0.32 33.05 19.78
C GLU A 27 -0.34 33.63 21.03
N HIS A 28 -1.17 32.85 21.73
CA HIS A 28 -1.75 33.25 23.02
C HIS A 28 -0.67 33.66 24.04
N LEU A 29 0.39 32.86 24.19
CA LEU A 29 1.49 33.19 25.11
C LEU A 29 2.21 34.50 24.73
N TYR A 30 2.39 34.77 23.44
CA TYR A 30 2.99 36.04 23.00
C TYR A 30 2.05 37.22 23.23
N LYS A 31 0.74 37.04 23.04
CA LYS A 31 -0.26 38.06 23.36
C LYS A 31 -0.21 38.45 24.84
N TYR A 32 -0.15 37.48 25.76
CA TYR A 32 0.01 37.76 27.19
C TYR A 32 1.28 38.53 27.50
N THR A 33 2.39 38.15 26.87
CA THR A 33 3.69 38.82 27.07
C THR A 33 3.67 40.25 26.54
N GLN A 34 3.07 40.50 25.37
CA GLN A 34 2.94 41.85 24.80
C GLN A 34 2.10 42.77 25.67
N VAL A 35 0.99 42.26 26.21
CA VAL A 35 0.14 43.05 27.13
C VAL A 35 0.94 43.38 28.39
N LEU A 36 1.65 42.41 28.96
CA LEU A 36 2.50 42.61 30.14
C LEU A 36 3.60 43.65 29.91
N GLU A 37 4.22 43.68 28.72
CA GLU A 37 5.24 44.67 28.36
C GLU A 37 4.66 46.08 28.08
N SER A 38 3.38 46.16 27.68
CA SER A 38 2.72 47.41 27.31
C SER A 38 2.09 48.18 28.48
N LEU A 39 1.86 47.52 29.62
CA LEU A 39 1.18 48.13 30.77
C LEU A 39 2.14 48.99 31.59
N PRO A 40 1.85 50.30 31.80
CA PRO A 40 2.71 51.18 32.57
C PRO A 40 2.61 50.86 34.06
N CYS A 41 3.69 50.35 34.65
CA CYS A 41 3.92 50.22 36.10
C CYS A 41 2.73 49.63 36.89
N LEU A 42 2.40 48.36 36.63
CA LEU A 42 1.46 47.60 37.45
C LEU A 42 2.02 47.42 38.87
N THR A 43 1.15 47.48 39.88
CA THR A 43 1.51 47.02 41.23
C THR A 43 1.79 45.51 41.22
N GLU A 44 2.53 45.00 42.21
CA GLU A 44 2.82 43.57 42.32
C GLU A 44 1.54 42.72 42.41
N GLU A 45 0.49 43.27 43.03
CA GLU A 45 -0.81 42.62 43.19
C GLU A 45 -1.60 42.55 41.88
N GLU A 46 -1.66 43.64 41.12
CA GLU A 46 -2.30 43.67 39.80
C GLU A 46 -1.57 42.78 38.78
N THR A 47 -0.24 42.75 38.84
CA THR A 47 0.58 41.87 38.00
C THR A 47 0.27 40.40 38.30
N LYS A 48 0.16 40.04 39.58
CA LYS A 48 -0.16 38.67 40.00
C LYS A 48 -1.58 38.28 39.55
N ALA A 49 -2.56 39.15 39.76
CA ALA A 49 -3.93 38.89 39.33
C ALA A 49 -4.05 38.68 37.82
N TYR A 50 -3.36 39.51 37.03
CA TYR A 50 -3.30 39.36 35.58
C TYR A 50 -2.63 38.04 35.14
N LEU A 51 -1.54 37.64 35.79
CA LEU A 51 -0.87 36.37 35.52
C LEU A 51 -1.74 35.16 35.91
N ASP A 52 -2.50 35.25 37.00
CA ASP A 52 -3.44 34.21 37.40
C ASP A 52 -4.60 34.07 36.37
N GLU A 53 -5.10 35.19 35.83
CA GLU A 53 -6.10 35.19 34.74
C GLU A 53 -5.53 34.58 33.45
N CYS A 54 -4.29 34.93 33.09
CA CYS A 54 -3.60 34.33 31.93
C CYS A 54 -3.41 32.82 32.09
N ASP A 55 -3.00 32.37 33.28
CA ASP A 55 -2.84 30.96 33.60
C ASP A 55 -4.18 30.22 33.44
N GLU A 56 -5.28 30.77 33.95
CA GLU A 56 -6.62 30.17 33.83
C GLU A 56 -7.07 30.04 32.36
N GLU A 57 -6.94 31.10 31.57
CA GLU A 57 -7.30 31.06 30.15
C GLU A 57 -6.42 30.06 29.38
N PHE A 58 -5.11 30.08 29.62
CA PHE A 58 -4.16 29.20 28.94
C PHE A 58 -4.39 27.72 29.29
N PHE A 59 -4.61 27.39 30.57
CA PHE A 59 -4.89 26.01 30.97
C PHE A 59 -6.26 25.53 30.49
N ARG A 60 -7.25 26.41 30.35
CA ARG A 60 -8.51 26.08 29.69
C ARG A 60 -8.31 25.67 28.23
N LEU A 61 -7.47 26.40 27.48
CA LEU A 61 -7.11 26.02 26.10
C LEU A 61 -6.35 24.69 26.07
N CYS A 62 -5.38 24.49 26.97
CA CYS A 62 -4.66 23.22 27.09
C CYS A 62 -5.59 22.04 27.42
N GLN A 63 -6.57 22.24 28.30
CA GLN A 63 -7.56 21.22 28.65
C GLN A 63 -8.45 20.85 27.46
N ASN A 64 -8.84 21.83 26.64
CA ASN A 64 -9.60 21.57 25.42
C ASN A 64 -8.77 20.80 24.39
N ALA A 65 -7.50 21.19 24.18
CA ALA A 65 -6.58 20.47 23.32
C ALA A 65 -6.34 19.04 23.81
N LEU A 66 -6.19 18.85 25.13
CA LEU A 66 -6.01 17.53 25.73
C LEU A 66 -7.24 16.64 25.51
N ARG A 67 -8.45 17.16 25.78
CA ARG A 67 -9.70 16.43 25.55
C ARG A 67 -9.84 15.99 24.10
N LYS A 68 -9.52 16.88 23.15
CA LYS A 68 -9.50 16.57 21.70
C LYS A 68 -8.58 15.37 21.42
N ILE A 69 -7.36 15.42 21.94
CA ILE A 69 -6.36 14.37 21.74
C ILE A 69 -6.76 13.06 22.40
N GLU A 70 -7.31 13.08 23.61
CA GLU A 70 -7.76 11.89 24.34
C GLU A 70 -8.94 11.20 23.65
N VAL A 71 -9.93 11.97 23.20
CA VAL A 71 -11.09 11.41 22.48
C VAL A 71 -10.64 10.71 21.20
N PHE A 72 -9.83 11.39 20.39
CA PHE A 72 -9.29 10.82 19.15
C PHE A 72 -8.43 9.57 19.42
N PHE A 73 -7.55 9.62 20.44
CA PHE A 73 -6.70 8.49 20.78
C PHE A 73 -7.52 7.27 21.20
N SER A 74 -8.53 7.48 22.06
CA SER A 74 -9.41 6.41 22.55
C SER A 74 -10.22 5.78 21.43
N GLU A 75 -10.73 6.61 20.51
CA GLU A 75 -11.42 6.15 19.31
C GLU A 75 -10.50 5.29 18.43
N LYS A 76 -9.24 5.72 18.22
CA LYS A 76 -8.26 4.98 17.41
C LYS A 76 -7.81 3.69 18.05
N ILE A 77 -7.67 3.64 19.37
CA ILE A 77 -7.42 2.40 20.11
C ILE A 77 -8.59 1.41 19.93
N ALA A 78 -9.83 1.89 20.09
CA ALA A 78 -11.00 1.03 19.91
C ALA A 78 -11.13 0.51 18.47
N GLU A 79 -10.86 1.37 17.47
CA GLU A 79 -10.79 0.98 16.07
C GLU A 79 -9.70 -0.08 15.83
N ALA A 80 -8.51 0.11 16.43
CA ALA A 80 -7.39 -0.80 16.30
C ALA A 80 -7.69 -2.17 16.90
N ASN A 81 -8.28 -2.22 18.10
CA ASN A 81 -8.70 -3.47 18.75
C ASN A 81 -9.70 -4.25 17.89
N ARG A 82 -10.72 -3.58 17.34
CA ARG A 82 -11.71 -4.22 16.45
C ARG A 82 -11.06 -4.79 15.19
N LYS A 83 -10.16 -4.03 14.57
CA LYS A 83 -9.41 -4.49 13.39
C LYS A 83 -8.52 -5.68 13.75
N PHE A 84 -7.86 -5.64 14.88
CA PHE A 84 -7.00 -6.72 15.37
C PHE A 84 -7.79 -8.02 15.52
N THR A 85 -8.93 -8.02 16.23
CA THR A 85 -9.79 -9.20 16.38
C THR A 85 -10.22 -9.75 15.01
N THR A 86 -10.65 -8.88 14.11
CA THR A 86 -11.08 -9.29 12.76
C THR A 86 -9.95 -9.96 11.98
N LEU A 87 -8.73 -9.41 12.04
CA LEU A 87 -7.57 -9.97 11.34
C LEU A 87 -7.11 -11.30 11.95
N VAL A 88 -7.18 -11.43 13.28
CA VAL A 88 -6.87 -12.68 13.98
C VAL A 88 -7.88 -13.75 13.58
N ASP A 89 -9.18 -13.46 13.60
CA ASP A 89 -10.23 -14.40 13.18
C ASP A 89 -10.04 -14.84 11.72
N GLU A 90 -9.72 -13.90 10.82
CA GLU A 90 -9.47 -14.24 9.41
C GLU A 90 -8.22 -15.12 9.24
N LEU A 91 -7.17 -14.86 10.02
CA LEU A 91 -5.95 -15.67 10.04
C LEU A 91 -6.22 -17.08 10.57
N GLU A 92 -6.98 -17.23 11.65
CA GLU A 92 -7.33 -18.53 12.21
C GLU A 92 -8.17 -19.35 11.23
N ASN A 93 -9.20 -18.73 10.64
CA ASN A 93 -9.97 -19.34 9.57
C ASN A 93 -9.09 -19.78 8.38
N TYR A 94 -8.09 -18.98 8.01
CA TYR A 94 -7.13 -19.36 6.98
C TYR A 94 -6.33 -20.60 7.39
N VAL A 95 -5.74 -20.60 8.59
CA VAL A 95 -4.91 -21.69 9.13
C VAL A 95 -5.73 -22.98 9.24
N GLU A 96 -6.92 -22.96 9.83
CA GLU A 96 -7.81 -24.12 9.91
C GLU A 96 -8.15 -24.67 8.53
N SER A 97 -8.46 -23.77 7.57
CA SER A 97 -8.76 -24.19 6.20
C SER A 97 -7.55 -24.84 5.51
N THR A 98 -6.32 -24.56 5.94
CA THR A 98 -5.11 -25.24 5.44
C THR A 98 -4.86 -26.58 6.16
N GLN A 99 -5.09 -26.64 7.48
CA GLN A 99 -4.89 -27.85 8.28
C GLN A 99 -5.97 -28.92 8.06
N HIS A 100 -7.27 -28.58 8.04
CA HIS A 100 -8.34 -29.54 7.74
C HIS A 100 -8.22 -30.18 6.35
N LYS A 101 -7.60 -29.48 5.40
CA LYS A 101 -7.29 -30.03 4.08
C LYS A 101 -6.13 -31.02 4.11
N SER A 102 -5.21 -30.89 5.08
CA SER A 102 -4.10 -31.81 5.34
C SER A 102 -4.51 -33.08 6.11
N SER A 103 -5.70 -33.14 6.71
CA SER A 103 -6.26 -34.37 7.31
C SER A 103 -7.25 -35.07 6.37
N ALA A 104 -8.03 -34.33 5.58
CA ALA A 104 -9.00 -34.89 4.63
C ALA A 104 -8.37 -35.68 3.47
N TRP A 105 -7.16 -35.31 2.99
CA TRP A 105 -6.48 -36.07 1.93
C TRP A 105 -5.95 -37.43 2.41
N MET A 106 -5.64 -37.59 3.70
CA MET A 106 -5.23 -38.89 4.26
C MET A 106 -6.39 -39.88 4.33
N VAL A 107 -7.63 -39.41 4.51
CA VAL A 107 -8.83 -40.26 4.51
C VAL A 107 -9.23 -40.65 3.08
N GLY A 108 -9.11 -39.73 2.11
CA GLY A 108 -9.41 -39.99 0.69
C GLY A 108 -8.42 -40.92 -0.03
N SER A 109 -7.20 -41.06 0.47
CA SER A 109 -6.19 -41.97 -0.11
C SER A 109 -6.38 -43.44 0.30
N ARG A 110 -7.19 -43.74 1.32
CA ARG A 110 -7.49 -45.12 1.75
C ARG A 110 -8.61 -45.77 0.91
N SER A 111 -9.53 -45.00 0.35
CA SER A 111 -10.64 -45.54 -0.47
C SER A 111 -10.21 -45.98 -1.87
N SER A 112 -9.07 -45.47 -2.37
CA SER A 112 -8.50 -45.83 -3.68
C SER A 112 -7.51 -47.00 -3.60
N ILE A 113 -6.96 -47.33 -2.42
CA ILE A 113 -6.18 -48.55 -2.19
C ILE A 113 -7.12 -49.75 -1.99
N SER A 114 -8.27 -49.55 -1.33
CA SER A 114 -9.24 -50.62 -1.10
C SER A 114 -9.79 -51.22 -2.41
N ARG A 115 -10.11 -50.40 -3.42
CA ARG A 115 -10.57 -50.88 -4.73
C ARG A 115 -9.50 -51.66 -5.52
N LYS A 116 -8.22 -51.29 -5.38
CA LYS A 116 -7.10 -52.00 -6.03
C LYS A 116 -6.82 -53.36 -5.40
N LEU A 117 -7.03 -53.50 -4.09
CA LEU A 117 -6.92 -54.77 -3.40
C LEU A 117 -8.10 -55.70 -3.75
N THR A 118 -9.33 -55.18 -3.85
CA THR A 118 -10.49 -56.02 -4.24
C THR A 118 -10.38 -56.54 -5.68
N GLU A 119 -9.80 -55.77 -6.62
CA GLU A 119 -9.55 -56.25 -8.00
C GLU A 119 -8.42 -57.29 -8.09
N SER A 120 -7.44 -57.29 -7.17
CA SER A 120 -6.45 -58.38 -7.10
C SER A 120 -7.00 -59.67 -6.49
N PHE A 121 -7.97 -59.58 -5.56
CA PHE A 121 -8.56 -60.78 -4.95
C PHE A 121 -9.61 -61.48 -5.83
N VAL A 122 -10.22 -60.79 -6.80
CA VAL A 122 -11.21 -61.40 -7.71
C VAL A 122 -10.56 -62.16 -8.88
N ARG A 123 -9.26 -61.94 -9.15
CA ARG A 123 -8.53 -62.69 -10.20
C ARG A 123 -7.92 -64.02 -9.73
N GLU A 124 -7.85 -64.26 -8.42
CA GLU A 124 -7.27 -65.49 -7.84
C GLU A 124 -8.31 -66.60 -7.63
N ALA A 125 -9.61 -66.31 -7.79
CA ALA A 125 -10.70 -67.25 -7.51
C ALA A 125 -11.14 -68.15 -8.68
N ASP A 126 -10.49 -68.06 -9.85
CA ASP A 126 -10.85 -68.85 -11.05
C ASP A 126 -9.78 -69.89 -11.46
N LYS A 127 -8.97 -70.35 -10.50
CA LYS A 127 -7.86 -71.29 -10.73
C LYS A 127 -8.03 -72.66 -10.07
N PHE A 128 -9.27 -73.10 -9.84
CA PHE A 128 -9.53 -74.47 -9.41
C PHE A 128 -10.76 -75.08 -10.09
N ARG A 129 -10.54 -75.77 -11.21
CA ARG A 129 -11.37 -76.91 -11.62
C ARG A 129 -10.46 -78.00 -12.20
N PRO A 130 -10.65 -79.28 -11.82
CA PRO A 130 -9.68 -80.33 -12.11
C PRO A 130 -9.81 -80.86 -13.53
N SER A 131 -8.66 -81.24 -14.10
CA SER A 131 -8.54 -82.04 -15.32
C SER A 131 -8.93 -83.49 -15.00
N VAL A 132 -10.08 -83.95 -15.51
CA VAL A 132 -10.33 -85.37 -15.76
C VAL A 132 -10.64 -85.51 -17.25
N ARG A 133 -9.89 -86.41 -17.87
CA ARG A 133 -9.85 -86.77 -19.28
C ARG A 133 -10.79 -87.95 -19.48
N GLU A 134 -11.71 -87.89 -20.44
CA GLU A 134 -11.88 -88.92 -21.49
C GLU A 134 -13.05 -88.64 -22.45
N ASN A 135 -12.69 -88.74 -23.74
CA ASN A 135 -13.40 -89.29 -24.91
C ASN A 135 -14.74 -88.70 -25.39
N GLY A 136 -14.75 -88.30 -26.67
CA GLY A 136 -15.96 -88.17 -27.49
C GLY A 136 -15.93 -87.01 -28.49
N SER A 137 -15.64 -87.30 -29.75
CA SER A 137 -15.65 -86.42 -30.92
C SER A 137 -17.04 -85.81 -31.25
N VAL A 138 -17.08 -84.58 -31.81
CA VAL A 138 -17.59 -84.22 -33.16
C VAL A 138 -17.63 -82.67 -33.31
N ILE A 139 -17.21 -82.19 -34.50
CA ILE A 139 -16.93 -80.79 -34.90
C ILE A 139 -18.20 -80.02 -35.30
N THR A 140 -18.28 -78.69 -35.08
CA THR A 140 -18.90 -77.74 -36.05
C THR A 140 -18.41 -76.28 -35.90
N PRO A 141 -18.42 -75.45 -36.97
CA PRO A 141 -17.63 -74.22 -37.09
C PRO A 141 -18.51 -72.95 -37.13
N THR A 142 -18.76 -72.32 -35.98
CA THR A 142 -19.58 -71.07 -35.94
C THR A 142 -19.05 -70.03 -34.94
N GLN A 143 -17.74 -69.97 -34.68
CA GLN A 143 -17.16 -69.05 -33.66
C GLN A 143 -16.22 -67.95 -34.21
N SER A 144 -15.94 -67.89 -35.51
CA SER A 144 -14.88 -67.01 -36.04
C SER A 144 -15.32 -65.59 -36.41
N LYS A 145 -16.62 -65.31 -36.61
CA LYS A 145 -17.11 -63.96 -36.95
C LYS A 145 -17.56 -63.15 -35.72
N LEU A 146 -18.13 -63.80 -34.70
CA LEU A 146 -18.59 -63.13 -33.49
C LEU A 146 -17.43 -62.63 -32.60
N SER A 147 -16.33 -63.38 -32.58
CA SER A 147 -15.13 -63.04 -31.79
C SER A 147 -14.39 -61.81 -32.30
N LYS A 148 -14.40 -61.55 -33.62
CA LYS A 148 -13.75 -60.36 -34.21
C LYS A 148 -14.52 -59.08 -33.91
N ILE A 149 -15.85 -59.10 -34.00
CA ILE A 149 -16.70 -57.95 -33.67
C ILE A 149 -16.59 -57.61 -32.17
N GLN A 150 -16.56 -58.62 -31.30
CA GLN A 150 -16.36 -58.43 -29.86
C GLN A 150 -14.96 -57.88 -29.50
N LEU A 151 -13.92 -58.23 -30.27
CA LEU A 151 -12.58 -57.70 -30.04
C LEU A 151 -12.47 -56.22 -30.43
N GLU A 152 -13.11 -55.84 -31.54
CA GLU A 152 -13.08 -54.47 -32.07
C GLU A 152 -13.86 -53.51 -31.15
N GLU A 153 -15.06 -53.92 -30.71
CA GLU A 153 -15.88 -53.17 -29.74
C GLU A 153 -15.15 -52.99 -28.39
N ASN A 154 -14.49 -54.04 -27.88
CA ASN A 154 -13.70 -53.94 -26.65
C ASN A 154 -12.46 -53.03 -26.80
N SER A 155 -11.86 -52.98 -27.98
CA SER A 155 -10.70 -52.10 -28.25
C SER A 155 -11.12 -50.62 -28.29
N GLU A 156 -12.29 -50.31 -28.85
CA GLU A 156 -12.86 -48.97 -28.86
C GLU A 156 -13.31 -48.51 -27.47
N LEU A 157 -13.92 -49.41 -26.68
CA LEU A 157 -14.29 -49.14 -25.30
C LEU A 157 -13.05 -48.80 -24.44
N ARG A 158 -11.93 -49.51 -24.63
CA ARG A 158 -10.66 -49.18 -23.95
C ARG A 158 -10.12 -47.81 -24.37
N ARG A 159 -10.17 -47.46 -25.66
CA ARG A 159 -9.75 -46.14 -26.17
C ARG A 159 -10.62 -45.01 -25.62
N ARG A 160 -11.93 -45.22 -25.51
CA ARG A 160 -12.88 -44.27 -24.91
C ARG A 160 -12.62 -44.08 -23.41
N GLN A 161 -12.39 -45.16 -22.67
CA GLN A 161 -12.03 -45.10 -21.25
C GLN A 161 -10.67 -44.41 -21.01
N SER A 162 -9.67 -44.60 -21.86
CA SER A 162 -8.38 -43.91 -21.73
C SER A 162 -8.47 -42.41 -22.01
N ARG A 163 -9.30 -41.99 -22.99
CA ARG A 163 -9.55 -40.57 -23.28
C ARG A 163 -10.31 -39.86 -22.15
N SER A 164 -11.33 -40.53 -21.58
CA SER A 164 -12.05 -40.02 -20.40
C SER A 164 -11.13 -39.83 -19.19
N LYS A 165 -10.28 -40.82 -18.86
CA LYS A 165 -9.33 -40.72 -17.73
C LYS A 165 -8.30 -39.59 -17.89
N SER A 166 -7.85 -39.32 -19.13
CA SER A 166 -6.91 -38.23 -19.41
C SER A 166 -7.56 -36.85 -19.28
N SER A 167 -8.82 -36.71 -19.72
CA SER A 167 -9.60 -35.46 -19.59
C SER A 167 -9.87 -35.12 -18.13
N ASP A 168 -10.25 -36.12 -17.32
CA ASP A 168 -10.53 -35.92 -15.91
C ASP A 168 -9.27 -35.50 -15.14
N LYS A 169 -8.13 -36.17 -15.37
CA LYS A 169 -6.84 -35.81 -14.71
C LYS A 169 -6.45 -34.35 -14.98
N THR A 170 -6.57 -33.89 -16.22
CA THR A 170 -6.23 -32.51 -16.61
C THR A 170 -7.15 -31.48 -15.94
N LYS A 171 -8.44 -31.82 -15.78
CA LYS A 171 -9.42 -30.99 -15.09
C LYS A 171 -9.17 -30.92 -13.58
N TYR A 172 -8.77 -32.04 -12.95
CA TYR A 172 -8.36 -32.09 -11.54
C TYR A 172 -7.08 -31.26 -11.29
N ASP A 173 -6.09 -31.33 -12.19
CA ASP A 173 -4.84 -30.57 -12.09
C ASP A 173 -5.07 -29.05 -12.26
N ALA A 174 -5.92 -28.64 -13.20
CA ALA A 174 -6.31 -27.24 -13.38
C ALA A 174 -7.11 -26.68 -12.18
N LEU A 175 -8.00 -27.48 -11.60
CA LEU A 175 -8.73 -27.11 -10.39
C LEU A 175 -7.79 -26.93 -9.19
N ASN A 176 -6.82 -27.83 -9.01
CA ASN A 176 -5.81 -27.74 -7.96
C ASN A 176 -4.88 -26.54 -8.13
N PHE A 177 -4.48 -26.23 -9.38
CA PHE A 177 -3.68 -25.04 -9.67
C PHE A 177 -4.46 -23.75 -9.33
N ASN A 178 -5.70 -23.63 -9.79
CA ASN A 178 -6.56 -22.49 -9.47
C ASN A 178 -6.83 -22.36 -7.96
N LYS A 179 -6.98 -23.49 -7.26
CA LYS A 179 -7.17 -23.54 -5.81
C LYS A 179 -5.92 -23.08 -5.04
N ARG A 180 -4.73 -23.55 -5.43
CA ARG A 180 -3.44 -23.09 -4.87
C ARG A 180 -3.21 -21.59 -5.13
N LYS A 181 -3.56 -21.12 -6.33
CA LYS A 181 -3.49 -19.70 -6.69
C LYS A 181 -4.46 -18.84 -5.87
N LYS A 182 -5.63 -19.36 -5.46
CA LYS A 182 -6.58 -18.68 -4.58
C LYS A 182 -6.10 -18.61 -3.14
N THR A 183 -5.53 -19.69 -2.60
CA THR A 183 -4.97 -19.70 -1.24
C THR A 183 -3.70 -18.84 -1.11
N PHE A 184 -2.88 -18.78 -2.15
CA PHE A 184 -1.71 -17.89 -2.19
C PHE A 184 -2.11 -16.41 -2.21
N ARG A 185 -3.13 -16.05 -3.01
CA ARG A 185 -3.69 -14.68 -3.03
C ARG A 185 -4.26 -14.30 -1.66
N LYS A 186 -5.09 -15.15 -1.05
CA LYS A 186 -5.60 -14.92 0.31
C LYS A 186 -4.50 -14.70 1.36
N LEU A 187 -3.42 -15.47 1.32
CA LEU A 187 -2.29 -15.28 2.23
C LEU A 187 -1.57 -13.96 1.99
N HIS A 188 -1.40 -13.57 0.73
CA HIS A 188 -0.80 -12.31 0.36
C HIS A 188 -1.66 -11.13 0.85
N ASP A 189 -2.96 -11.19 0.63
CA ASP A 189 -3.93 -10.17 1.06
C ASP A 189 -3.92 -10.04 2.60
N LEU A 190 -3.85 -11.17 3.32
CA LEU A 190 -3.74 -11.17 4.78
C LEU A 190 -2.40 -10.55 5.25
N LYS A 191 -1.28 -10.89 4.61
CA LYS A 191 0.03 -10.24 4.90
C LYS A 191 -0.01 -8.73 4.64
N LEU A 192 -0.71 -8.31 3.59
CA LEU A 192 -0.91 -6.91 3.24
C LEU A 192 -1.73 -6.20 4.32
N ALA A 193 -2.83 -6.80 4.77
CA ALA A 193 -3.70 -6.27 5.81
C ALA A 193 -3.00 -6.14 7.17
N PHE A 194 -2.27 -7.18 7.62
CA PHE A 194 -1.48 -7.11 8.86
C PHE A 194 -0.38 -6.05 8.81
N SER A 195 0.25 -5.85 7.65
CA SER A 195 1.29 -4.82 7.52
C SER A 195 0.73 -3.39 7.47
N GLU A 196 -0.45 -3.19 6.87
CA GLU A 196 -1.21 -1.92 6.97
C GLU A 196 -1.66 -1.64 8.40
N PHE A 197 -2.16 -2.67 9.08
CA PHE A 197 -2.56 -2.58 10.48
C PHE A 197 -1.36 -2.21 11.38
N TYR A 198 -0.22 -2.90 11.23
CA TYR A 198 1.01 -2.56 11.95
C TYR A 198 1.46 -1.13 11.71
N LEU A 199 1.44 -0.66 10.46
CA LEU A 199 1.74 0.74 10.13
C LEU A 199 0.80 1.69 10.88
N SER A 200 -0.51 1.40 10.92
CA SER A 200 -1.47 2.23 11.63
C SER A 200 -1.20 2.33 13.13
N LEU A 201 -0.74 1.25 13.77
CA LEU A 201 -0.34 1.24 15.18
C LEU A 201 0.92 2.08 15.43
N VAL A 202 1.93 1.98 14.55
CA VAL A 202 3.14 2.80 14.64
C VAL A 202 2.84 4.29 14.47
N LEU A 203 1.92 4.65 13.56
CA LEU A 203 1.46 6.03 13.42
C LEU A 203 0.78 6.51 14.71
N LEU A 204 -0.03 5.66 15.35
CA LEU A 204 -0.70 5.98 16.62
C LEU A 204 0.29 6.16 17.79
N GLN A 205 1.33 5.33 17.85
CA GLN A 205 2.44 5.49 18.80
C GLN A 205 3.19 6.81 18.58
N ASN A 206 3.46 7.17 17.32
CA ASN A 206 4.06 8.46 16.97
C ASN A 206 3.14 9.63 17.35
N TYR A 207 1.83 9.49 17.14
CA TYR A 207 0.83 10.48 17.55
C TYR A 207 0.89 10.75 19.06
N GLN A 208 0.92 9.68 19.89
CA GLN A 208 1.09 9.79 21.34
C GLN A 208 2.38 10.54 21.71
N SER A 209 3.52 10.12 21.16
CA SER A 209 4.85 10.69 21.49
C SER A 209 4.98 12.17 21.08
N LEU A 210 4.47 12.53 19.90
CA LEU A 210 4.49 13.91 19.39
C LEU A 210 3.60 14.83 20.22
N ASN A 211 2.38 14.41 20.54
CA ASN A 211 1.46 15.22 21.36
C ASN A 211 1.98 15.41 22.77
N PHE A 212 2.50 14.36 23.42
CA PHE A 212 3.13 14.47 24.73
C PHE A 212 4.32 15.45 24.71
N THR A 213 5.17 15.35 23.68
CA THR A 213 6.29 16.28 23.50
C THR A 213 5.82 17.72 23.24
N GLY A 214 4.71 17.89 22.52
CA GLY A 214 4.06 19.18 22.28
C GLY A 214 3.61 19.84 23.57
N PHE A 215 2.84 19.13 24.40
CA PHE A 215 2.42 19.61 25.72
C PHE A 215 3.62 19.97 26.60
N ARG A 216 4.61 19.07 26.71
CA ARG A 216 5.81 19.33 27.48
C ARG A 216 6.54 20.61 27.05
N LYS A 217 6.60 20.89 25.75
CA LYS A 217 7.28 22.06 25.21
C LYS A 217 6.47 23.34 25.32
N ILE A 218 5.15 23.30 25.16
CA ILE A 218 4.31 24.49 25.29
C ILE A 218 4.20 24.92 26.75
N LEU A 219 4.06 23.96 27.67
CA LEU A 219 4.04 24.21 29.12
C LEU A 219 5.40 24.74 29.61
N LYS A 220 6.52 24.20 29.10
CA LYS A 220 7.84 24.77 29.38
C LYS A 220 8.02 26.19 28.81
N LYS A 221 7.36 26.50 27.70
CA LYS A 221 7.39 27.85 27.11
C LYS A 221 6.58 28.83 27.96
N HIS A 222 5.40 28.43 28.40
CA HIS A 222 4.57 29.17 29.36
C HIS A 222 5.39 29.56 30.59
N ASP A 223 6.00 28.58 31.27
CA ASP A 223 6.84 28.79 32.46
C ASP A 223 8.00 29.75 32.19
N LYS A 224 8.63 29.64 31.01
CA LYS A 224 9.75 30.52 30.63
C LYS A 224 9.32 31.96 30.35
N LEU A 225 8.16 32.18 29.72
CA LEU A 225 7.68 33.51 29.34
C LEU A 225 7.08 34.25 30.54
N LEU A 226 6.23 33.57 31.31
CA LEU A 226 5.55 34.15 32.48
C LEU A 226 6.39 34.07 33.77
N ARG A 227 7.56 33.41 33.72
CA ARG A 227 8.48 33.21 34.86
C ARG A 227 7.81 32.53 36.06
N ARG A 228 6.91 31.58 35.80
CA ARG A 228 6.21 30.74 36.81
C ARG A 228 6.56 29.26 36.65
N ASN A 229 6.12 28.45 37.61
CA ASN A 229 6.23 26.98 37.59
C ASN A 229 4.88 26.26 37.46
N THR A 230 3.79 27.01 37.19
CA THR A 230 2.42 26.49 37.13
C THR A 230 2.24 25.51 35.97
N GLY A 231 2.92 25.71 34.83
CA GLY A 231 2.88 24.79 33.69
C GLY A 231 3.55 23.45 33.97
N LEU A 232 4.64 23.43 34.73
CA LEU A 232 5.28 22.19 35.19
C LEU A 232 4.34 21.39 36.10
N ILE A 233 3.70 22.05 37.07
CA ILE A 233 2.75 21.42 38.01
C ILE A 233 1.57 20.83 37.23
N TRP A 234 0.98 21.62 36.33
CA TRP A 234 -0.13 21.18 35.49
C TRP A 234 0.24 19.99 34.61
N ARG A 235 1.45 19.97 34.03
CA ARG A 235 1.93 18.83 33.24
C ARG A 235 1.93 17.53 34.06
N GLN A 236 2.48 17.57 35.26
CA GLN A 236 2.62 16.39 36.12
C GLN A 236 1.26 15.87 36.59
N GLN A 237 0.34 16.77 36.92
CA GLN A 237 -0.97 16.40 37.44
C GLN A 237 -1.93 15.92 36.35
N VAL A 238 -1.89 16.56 35.18
CA VAL A 238 -2.91 16.37 34.12
C VAL A 238 -2.34 15.58 32.94
N VAL A 239 -1.25 16.04 32.33
CA VAL A 239 -0.72 15.45 31.07
C VAL A 239 -0.03 14.12 31.30
N GLU A 240 0.78 14.00 32.36
CA GLU A 240 1.51 12.75 32.66
C GLU A 240 0.53 11.63 33.09
N CYS A 241 -0.55 11.99 33.79
CA CYS A 241 -1.63 11.10 34.20
C CYS A 241 -2.68 10.81 33.12
N ALA A 242 -2.62 11.52 31.99
CA ALA A 242 -3.62 11.41 30.93
C ALA A 242 -3.64 9.98 30.34
N HIS A 243 -4.82 9.52 29.93
CA HIS A 243 -4.99 8.15 29.45
C HIS A 243 -4.18 7.90 28.18
N PHE A 244 -4.14 8.90 27.27
CA PHE A 244 -3.37 8.79 26.04
C PHE A 244 -1.87 8.60 26.28
N ASN A 245 -1.30 9.05 27.42
CA ASN A 245 0.12 8.90 27.74
C ASN A 245 0.40 7.64 28.58
N THR A 246 -0.52 7.28 29.47
CA THR A 246 -0.34 6.17 30.41
C THR A 246 -0.67 4.82 29.79
N SER A 247 -1.56 4.77 28.79
CA SER A 247 -1.96 3.51 28.15
C SER A 247 -0.78 2.85 27.43
N ARG A 248 -0.57 1.56 27.73
CA ARG A 248 0.41 0.68 27.06
C ARG A 248 -0.22 -0.19 25.96
N GLU A 249 -1.52 0.00 25.71
CA GLU A 249 -2.29 -0.85 24.79
C GLU A 249 -1.73 -0.82 23.36
N VAL A 250 -1.23 0.33 22.89
CA VAL A 250 -0.58 0.41 21.57
C VAL A 250 0.67 -0.47 21.51
N ASP A 251 1.51 -0.41 22.54
CA ASP A 251 2.77 -1.15 22.60
C ASP A 251 2.51 -2.66 22.68
N ASP A 252 1.49 -3.05 23.45
CA ASP A 252 1.06 -4.43 23.60
C ASP A 252 0.52 -4.98 22.27
N LEU A 253 -0.37 -4.23 21.60
CA LEU A 253 -0.89 -4.58 20.27
C LEU A 253 0.22 -4.70 19.21
N ILE A 254 1.18 -3.77 19.22
CA ILE A 254 2.35 -3.84 18.32
C ILE A 254 3.10 -5.16 18.56
N THR A 255 3.41 -5.47 19.81
CA THR A 255 4.15 -6.68 20.18
C THR A 255 3.39 -7.95 19.77
N GLU A 256 2.08 -7.99 19.97
CA GLU A 256 1.24 -9.12 19.61
C GLU A 256 1.18 -9.34 18.10
N VAL A 257 1.01 -8.26 17.31
CA VAL A 257 1.05 -8.32 15.84
C VAL A 257 2.41 -8.79 15.34
N GLU A 258 3.52 -8.32 15.94
CA GLU A 258 4.86 -8.79 15.59
C GLU A 258 5.02 -10.29 15.83
N ASN A 259 4.55 -10.80 16.96
CA ASN A 259 4.60 -12.22 17.29
C ASN A 259 3.76 -13.05 16.32
N ILE A 260 2.51 -12.64 16.06
CA ILE A 260 1.62 -13.32 15.12
C ILE A 260 2.21 -13.34 13.70
N PHE A 261 2.76 -12.22 13.24
CA PHE A 261 3.31 -12.12 11.89
C PHE A 261 4.59 -12.95 11.73
N THR A 262 5.45 -13.01 12.75
CA THR A 262 6.68 -13.80 12.71
C THR A 262 6.40 -15.30 12.80
N GLU A 263 5.50 -15.71 13.69
CA GLU A 263 5.18 -17.11 13.94
C GLU A 263 4.27 -17.71 12.86
N LYS A 264 3.11 -17.08 12.59
CA LYS A 264 2.06 -17.64 11.72
C LYS A 264 2.28 -17.33 10.23
N LEU A 265 2.92 -16.21 9.88
CA LEU A 265 2.99 -15.73 8.48
C LEU A 265 4.36 -15.91 7.79
N GLU A 266 5.48 -15.85 8.52
CA GLU A 266 6.84 -15.98 7.96
C GLU A 266 7.64 -17.18 8.53
N GLN A 267 6.95 -18.13 9.21
CA GLN A 267 7.54 -19.41 9.65
C GLN A 267 8.81 -19.24 10.50
N GLY A 268 8.88 -18.19 11.32
CA GLY A 268 9.97 -17.95 12.28
C GLY A 268 11.11 -17.02 11.81
N ASP A 269 11.11 -16.53 10.55
CA ASP A 269 12.14 -15.57 10.11
C ASP A 269 11.79 -14.13 10.51
N ARG A 270 12.19 -13.77 11.74
CA ARG A 270 11.96 -12.43 12.32
C ARG A 270 12.56 -11.32 11.47
N GLN A 271 13.73 -11.51 10.85
CA GLN A 271 14.38 -10.43 10.09
C GLN A 271 13.64 -10.14 8.79
N LYS A 272 13.19 -11.17 8.08
CA LYS A 272 12.39 -11.02 6.86
C LYS A 272 11.00 -10.45 7.14
N ALA A 273 10.38 -10.87 8.25
CA ALA A 273 9.14 -10.30 8.76
C ALA A 273 9.29 -8.82 9.10
N MET A 274 10.30 -8.46 9.90
CA MET A 274 10.58 -7.07 10.27
C MET A 274 10.96 -6.21 9.08
N LYS A 275 11.65 -6.74 8.07
CA LYS A 275 11.95 -5.99 6.84
C LYS A 275 10.70 -5.72 5.98
N ARG A 276 9.67 -6.56 6.09
CA ARG A 276 8.37 -6.39 5.43
C ARG A 276 7.39 -5.53 6.23
N LEU A 277 7.45 -5.58 7.56
CA LEU A 277 6.62 -4.78 8.48
C LEU A 277 7.17 -3.38 8.70
N ARG A 278 8.50 -3.23 8.77
CA ARG A 278 9.15 -1.92 8.88
C ARG A 278 9.01 -1.22 7.55
N VAL A 279 8.13 -0.23 7.58
CA VAL A 279 8.04 0.82 6.58
C VAL A 279 9.45 1.30 6.26
N PRO A 280 9.90 1.23 4.99
CA PRO A 280 11.02 2.04 4.54
C PRO A 280 10.79 3.48 5.03
N PRO A 281 11.82 4.18 5.52
CA PRO A 281 11.63 5.55 6.01
C PRO A 281 10.81 6.34 4.99
N LEU A 282 9.78 7.05 5.45
CA LEU A 282 8.88 7.91 4.65
C LEU A 282 9.63 8.96 3.81
N THR A 283 10.94 9.02 3.92
CA THR A 283 11.84 9.62 2.95
C THR A 283 11.86 8.74 1.70
N GLU A 284 11.00 9.09 0.74
CA GLU A 284 11.11 8.75 -0.68
C GLU A 284 12.60 8.70 -1.06
N LYS A 285 13.19 7.50 -1.17
CA LYS A 285 14.52 7.38 -1.73
C LYS A 285 14.34 7.61 -3.22
N PHE A 286 14.43 8.87 -3.63
CA PHE A 286 14.46 9.22 -5.04
C PHE A 286 15.52 8.35 -5.71
N ASN A 287 15.13 7.61 -6.75
CA ASN A 287 16.11 6.95 -7.59
C ASN A 287 17.01 8.04 -8.16
N PRO A 288 18.34 8.03 -7.89
CA PRO A 288 19.24 9.10 -8.33
C PRO A 288 19.24 9.25 -9.86
N ARG A 289 18.95 8.16 -10.56
CA ARG A 289 18.72 8.14 -12.01
C ARG A 289 17.49 8.96 -12.42
N ASN A 290 16.37 8.83 -11.71
CA ASN A 290 15.13 9.53 -12.04
C ASN A 290 15.27 11.03 -11.76
N LEU A 291 15.98 11.40 -10.68
CA LEU A 291 16.32 12.79 -10.37
C LEU A 291 17.24 13.43 -11.42
N PHE A 292 18.25 12.68 -11.88
CA PHE A 292 19.15 13.13 -12.95
C PHE A 292 18.41 13.29 -14.28
N LEU A 293 17.59 12.31 -14.67
CA LEU A 293 16.76 12.39 -15.88
C LEU A 293 15.80 13.57 -15.82
N PHE A 294 15.17 13.82 -14.67
CA PHE A 294 14.32 14.99 -14.45
C PHE A 294 15.07 16.31 -14.66
N GLY A 295 16.26 16.44 -14.07
CA GLY A 295 17.11 17.62 -14.27
C GLY A 295 17.48 17.82 -15.74
N LEU A 296 17.76 16.73 -16.47
CA LEU A 296 18.03 16.77 -17.91
C LEU A 296 16.81 17.25 -18.71
N TYR A 297 15.60 16.79 -18.39
CA TYR A 297 14.37 17.23 -19.07
C TYR A 297 14.04 18.71 -18.80
N VAL A 298 14.21 19.16 -17.56
CA VAL A 298 14.06 20.58 -17.20
C VAL A 298 15.10 21.43 -17.93
N GLY A 299 16.33 20.94 -18.09
CA GLY A 299 17.37 21.61 -18.87
C GLY A 299 17.02 21.77 -20.35
N ILE A 300 16.50 20.71 -20.98
CA ILE A 300 16.04 20.75 -22.38
C ILE A 300 14.89 21.75 -22.54
N PHE A 301 13.96 21.81 -21.58
CA PHE A 301 12.88 22.78 -21.58
C PHE A 301 13.37 24.23 -21.53
N LEU A 302 14.30 24.54 -20.64
CA LEU A 302 14.86 25.90 -20.50
C LEU A 302 15.63 26.33 -21.75
N ALA A 303 16.37 25.40 -22.37
CA ALA A 303 17.05 25.65 -23.64
C ALA A 303 16.04 25.96 -24.77
N GLN A 304 15.00 25.14 -24.91
CA GLN A 304 13.95 25.35 -25.91
C GLN A 304 13.18 26.67 -25.68
N PHE A 305 12.85 26.99 -24.42
CA PHE A 305 12.19 28.24 -24.07
C PHE A 305 13.05 29.45 -24.44
N THR A 306 14.36 29.38 -24.17
CA THR A 306 15.30 30.46 -24.50
C THR A 306 15.40 30.66 -26.02
N VAL A 307 15.46 29.58 -26.80
CA VAL A 307 15.49 29.65 -28.28
C VAL A 307 14.21 30.27 -28.83
N ILE A 308 13.04 29.90 -28.29
CA ILE A 308 11.75 30.48 -28.69
C ILE A 308 11.71 31.98 -28.38
N VAL A 309 12.14 32.39 -27.19
CA VAL A 309 12.17 33.80 -26.77
C VAL A 309 13.14 34.61 -27.63
N LEU A 310 14.35 34.11 -27.85
CA LEU A 310 15.34 34.77 -28.71
C LEU A 310 14.86 34.88 -30.15
N THR A 311 14.22 33.84 -30.69
CA THR A 311 13.64 33.88 -32.04
C THR A 311 12.50 34.90 -32.12
N GLY A 312 11.66 35.00 -31.10
CA GLY A 312 10.56 35.97 -31.04
C GLY A 312 11.00 37.43 -30.93
N ILE A 313 12.17 37.68 -30.32
CA ILE A 313 12.74 39.03 -30.12
C ILE A 313 13.61 39.45 -31.31
N PHE A 314 14.52 38.58 -31.76
CA PHE A 314 15.58 38.94 -32.72
C PHE A 314 15.23 38.66 -34.20
N LEU A 315 14.32 37.73 -34.50
CA LEU A 315 13.95 37.37 -35.89
C LEU A 315 12.63 38.02 -36.34
N ARG A 316 12.30 39.24 -35.90
CA ARG A 316 11.20 40.01 -36.52
C ARG A 316 11.72 40.81 -37.72
N PRO A 317 11.17 40.65 -38.94
CA PRO A 317 10.04 39.80 -39.33
C PRO A 317 10.42 38.32 -39.53
N LEU A 318 9.52 37.40 -39.13
CA LEU A 318 9.77 35.96 -39.19
C LEU A 318 9.94 35.45 -40.65
N PRO A 319 10.78 34.43 -40.89
CA PRO A 319 10.94 33.81 -42.21
C PRO A 319 9.61 33.25 -42.73
N PRO A 320 9.29 33.35 -44.04
CA PRO A 320 7.98 32.97 -44.59
C PRO A 320 7.52 31.51 -44.35
N TYR A 321 8.42 30.60 -43.99
CA TYR A 321 8.13 29.18 -43.71
C TYR A 321 8.28 28.79 -42.22
N TYR A 322 7.82 29.63 -41.31
CA TYR A 322 7.91 29.37 -39.86
C TYR A 322 6.86 28.36 -39.32
N LEU A 323 5.79 28.10 -40.07
CA LEU A 323 4.65 27.27 -39.64
C LEU A 323 5.01 25.81 -39.31
N PRO A 324 5.86 25.09 -40.08
CA PRO A 324 6.27 23.73 -39.75
C PRO A 324 7.06 23.65 -38.44
N ALA A 325 7.93 24.63 -38.17
CA ALA A 325 8.71 24.70 -36.94
C ALA A 325 7.79 24.88 -35.71
N ILE A 326 6.82 25.79 -35.77
CA ILE A 326 5.85 25.97 -34.67
C ILE A 326 5.03 24.69 -34.44
N ARG A 327 4.61 23.98 -35.50
CA ARG A 327 3.85 22.73 -35.36
C ARG A 327 4.66 21.63 -34.67
N LEU A 328 5.95 21.53 -34.97
CA LEU A 328 6.85 20.54 -34.37
C LEU A 328 7.14 20.82 -32.90
N PHE A 329 7.46 22.07 -32.54
CA PHE A 329 7.84 22.43 -31.17
C PHE A 329 6.67 22.62 -30.22
N ARG A 330 5.45 22.88 -30.73
CA ARG A 330 4.25 23.12 -29.88
C ARG A 330 3.88 21.90 -29.04
N GLY A 331 3.94 20.69 -29.58
CA GLY A 331 3.55 19.47 -28.87
C GLY A 331 4.47 19.17 -27.68
N THR A 332 5.77 19.09 -27.95
CA THR A 332 6.78 18.85 -26.91
C THR A 332 6.82 19.96 -25.87
N PHE A 333 6.65 21.23 -26.28
CA PHE A 333 6.59 22.35 -25.35
C PHE A 333 5.37 22.29 -24.44
N LEU A 334 4.16 22.05 -24.98
CA LEU A 334 2.92 21.97 -24.20
C LEU A 334 2.96 20.83 -23.17
N LEU A 335 3.53 19.68 -23.52
CA LEU A 335 3.62 18.55 -22.61
C LEU A 335 4.57 18.87 -21.44
N ILE A 336 5.75 19.42 -21.72
CA ILE A 336 6.69 19.78 -20.66
C ILE A 336 6.14 20.93 -19.81
N PHE A 337 5.45 21.89 -20.43
CA PHE A 337 4.76 22.97 -19.72
C PHE A 337 3.65 22.44 -18.79
N PHE A 338 2.83 21.50 -19.28
CA PHE A 338 1.80 20.83 -18.46
C PHE A 338 2.41 20.08 -17.28
N LEU A 339 3.52 19.36 -17.48
CA LEU A 339 4.24 18.67 -16.41
C LEU A 339 4.83 19.65 -15.38
N CYS A 340 5.33 20.80 -15.83
CA CYS A 340 5.81 21.84 -14.94
C CYS A 340 4.67 22.41 -14.09
N LEU A 341 3.52 22.71 -14.71
CA LEU A 341 2.33 23.16 -13.99
C LEU A 341 1.78 22.10 -13.03
N PHE A 342 1.79 20.83 -13.44
CA PHE A 342 1.41 19.71 -12.57
C PHE A 342 2.38 19.57 -11.39
N GLY A 343 3.68 19.75 -11.61
CA GLY A 343 4.70 19.81 -10.56
C GLY A 343 4.49 20.96 -9.58
N VAL A 344 4.18 22.16 -10.09
CA VAL A 344 3.86 23.34 -9.26
C VAL A 344 2.56 23.12 -8.48
N ASN A 345 1.53 22.53 -9.10
CA ASN A 345 0.26 22.21 -8.44
C ASN A 345 0.45 21.17 -7.34
N THR A 346 1.19 20.08 -7.61
CA THR A 346 1.47 19.04 -6.61
C THR A 346 2.35 19.56 -5.47
N TYR A 347 3.33 20.43 -5.77
CA TYR A 347 4.10 21.15 -4.74
C TYR A 347 3.20 22.07 -3.91
N GLY A 348 2.32 22.84 -4.55
CA GLY A 348 1.34 23.70 -3.88
C GLY A 348 0.43 22.90 -2.96
N TRP A 349 -0.12 21.79 -3.42
CA TRP A 349 -0.95 20.91 -2.60
C TRP A 349 -0.17 20.29 -1.44
N ARG A 350 1.09 19.89 -1.63
CA ARG A 350 1.98 19.43 -0.54
C ARG A 350 2.20 20.55 0.49
N SER A 351 2.45 21.78 0.05
CA SER A 351 2.63 22.95 0.93
C SER A 351 1.34 23.33 1.68
N SER A 352 0.18 23.12 1.07
CA SER A 352 -1.14 23.33 1.69
C SER A 352 -1.63 22.12 2.50
N GLY A 353 -0.82 21.06 2.58
CA GLY A 353 -1.14 19.87 3.38
C GLY A 353 -2.26 18.98 2.81
N VAL A 354 -2.61 19.16 1.53
CA VAL A 354 -3.61 18.37 0.81
C VAL A 354 -2.98 17.05 0.34
N ASN A 355 -3.61 15.92 0.67
CA ASN A 355 -3.10 14.59 0.32
C ASN A 355 -3.44 14.23 -1.13
N ASN A 356 -2.51 14.48 -2.05
CA ASN A 356 -2.65 14.20 -3.49
C ASN A 356 -2.87 12.72 -3.79
N VAL A 357 -2.39 11.83 -2.92
CA VAL A 357 -2.56 10.38 -3.03
C VAL A 357 -4.03 9.99 -2.80
N LEU A 358 -4.70 10.70 -1.89
CA LEU A 358 -6.12 10.50 -1.58
C LEU A 358 -7.04 11.06 -2.67
N ILE A 359 -6.70 12.21 -3.27
CA ILE A 359 -7.52 12.87 -4.32
C ILE A 359 -7.54 12.04 -5.61
N PHE A 360 -6.44 11.36 -5.95
CA PHE A 360 -6.34 10.53 -7.14
C PHE A 360 -6.55 9.03 -6.87
N GLU A 361 -6.93 8.64 -5.64
CA GLU A 361 -7.06 7.23 -5.20
C GLU A 361 -5.84 6.36 -5.58
N LEU A 362 -4.63 6.92 -5.51
CA LEU A 362 -3.42 6.21 -5.87
C LEU A 362 -2.97 5.34 -4.69
N ASP A 363 -2.81 4.04 -4.91
CA ASP A 363 -2.44 3.10 -3.85
C ASP A 363 -1.04 3.44 -3.29
N PRO A 364 -0.88 3.69 -1.96
CA PRO A 364 0.41 4.10 -1.36
C PRO A 364 1.55 3.10 -1.54
N ARG A 365 1.20 1.84 -1.85
CA ARG A 365 2.13 0.72 -2.04
C ARG A 365 2.48 0.45 -3.51
N THR A 366 1.63 0.91 -4.42
CA THR A 366 1.89 0.91 -5.86
C THR A 366 1.78 2.33 -6.37
N HIS A 367 2.65 3.20 -5.85
CA HIS A 367 2.93 4.44 -6.54
C HIS A 367 3.66 4.06 -7.83
N LEU A 368 2.93 3.98 -8.95
CA LEU A 368 3.55 4.15 -10.25
C LEU A 368 4.34 5.44 -10.13
N ASP A 369 5.66 5.30 -10.10
CA ASP A 369 6.57 6.41 -9.87
C ASP A 369 6.13 7.49 -10.86
N HIS A 370 5.87 8.73 -10.41
CA HIS A 370 5.37 9.76 -11.33
C HIS A 370 6.28 9.88 -12.56
N PHE A 371 7.55 9.50 -12.39
CA PHE A 371 8.58 9.33 -13.39
C PHE A 371 8.36 8.18 -14.39
N GLU A 372 7.80 7.03 -14.00
CA GLU A 372 7.47 5.92 -14.91
C GLU A 372 6.30 6.29 -15.84
N LEU A 373 5.27 6.97 -15.32
CA LEU A 373 4.19 7.51 -16.15
C LEU A 373 4.70 8.57 -17.13
N LEU A 374 5.63 9.41 -16.69
CA LEU A 374 6.28 10.43 -17.51
C LEU A 374 7.14 9.79 -18.63
N GLN A 375 7.83 8.69 -18.32
CA GLN A 375 8.60 7.92 -19.30
C GLN A 375 7.69 7.22 -20.33
N LEU A 376 6.55 6.68 -19.89
CA LEU A 376 5.59 5.99 -20.76
C LEU A 376 4.88 6.98 -21.69
N GLN A 377 4.53 8.17 -21.19
CA GLN A 377 3.93 9.21 -22.02
C GLN A 377 4.93 9.83 -23.00
N TYR A 378 6.19 10.03 -22.61
CA TYR A 378 7.22 10.57 -23.50
C TYR A 378 7.58 9.60 -24.63
N THR A 379 7.61 8.29 -24.36
CA THR A 379 7.82 7.29 -25.42
C THR A 379 6.67 7.25 -26.43
N ILE A 380 5.43 7.42 -25.96
CA ILE A 380 4.26 7.58 -26.82
C ILE A 380 4.36 8.86 -27.66
N ASP A 381 4.71 9.99 -27.07
CA ASP A 381 4.81 11.28 -27.78
C ASP A 381 6.00 11.36 -28.76
N PHE A 382 7.13 10.76 -28.41
CA PHE A 382 8.27 10.61 -29.32
C PHE A 382 7.87 9.74 -30.51
N SER A 383 7.20 8.60 -30.27
CA SER A 383 6.72 7.74 -31.35
C SER A 383 5.67 8.43 -32.24
N SER A 384 4.78 9.23 -31.66
CA SER A 384 3.74 9.98 -32.37
C SER A 384 4.33 11.14 -33.20
N ASN A 385 5.34 11.86 -32.69
CA ASN A 385 6.01 12.92 -33.43
C ASN A 385 6.93 12.39 -34.54
N VAL A 386 7.60 11.25 -34.31
CA VAL A 386 8.38 10.56 -35.35
C VAL A 386 7.46 10.02 -36.44
N TYR A 387 6.31 9.44 -36.08
CA TYR A 387 5.30 8.98 -37.03
C TYR A 387 4.72 10.14 -37.85
N ASN A 388 4.33 11.24 -37.19
CA ASN A 388 3.81 12.43 -37.88
C ASN A 388 4.84 13.12 -38.77
N SER A 389 6.13 13.15 -38.39
CA SER A 389 7.19 13.65 -39.28
C SER A 389 7.41 12.74 -40.48
N SER A 390 7.39 11.42 -40.29
CA SER A 390 7.57 10.44 -41.37
C SER A 390 6.42 10.46 -42.38
N VAL A 391 5.19 10.64 -41.90
CA VAL A 391 3.99 10.76 -42.77
C VAL A 391 3.99 12.09 -43.54
N ASN A 392 4.42 13.20 -42.93
CA ASN A 392 4.50 14.49 -43.62
C ASN A 392 5.65 14.54 -44.65
N LEU A 393 6.80 13.90 -44.39
CA LEU A 393 7.88 13.74 -45.36
C LEU A 393 7.41 12.95 -46.59
N ASN A 394 6.73 11.82 -46.38
CA ASN A 394 6.18 11.02 -47.48
C ASN A 394 5.09 11.75 -48.30
N LEU A 395 4.26 12.58 -47.66
CA LEU A 395 3.25 13.39 -48.37
C LEU A 395 3.90 14.50 -49.21
N GLN A 396 4.99 15.08 -48.73
CA GLN A 396 5.71 16.14 -49.43
C GLN A 396 6.55 15.61 -50.60
N ASP A 397 7.14 14.41 -50.46
CA ASP A 397 7.83 13.72 -51.55
C ASP A 397 6.86 13.23 -52.64
N MET A 398 5.63 12.82 -52.27
CA MET A 398 4.58 12.45 -53.23
C MET A 398 4.00 13.68 -53.98
N ALA A 399 3.96 14.84 -53.34
CA ALA A 399 3.53 16.10 -53.96
C ALA A 399 4.56 16.70 -54.92
N HIS A 400 5.81 16.23 -54.89
CA HIS A 400 6.86 16.59 -55.84
C HIS A 400 6.96 15.62 -57.04
N LEU A 401 6.22 14.50 -57.02
CA LEU A 401 6.18 13.48 -58.08
C LEU A 401 4.89 13.50 -58.93
N LEU A 402 3.93 14.37 -58.61
CA LEU A 402 2.74 14.73 -59.40
C LEU A 402 2.90 16.15 -59.94
#